data_AF-A0A519JRL7-F1
#
_entry.id   AF-A0A519JRL7-F1
#
_cell.length_a   1.000
_cell.length_b   1.000
_cell.length_c   1.000
_cell.angle_alpha   90.00
_cell.angle_beta   90.00
_cell.angle_gamma   90.00
#
_symmetry.space_group_name_H-M   'P 1'
#
loop_
_entity.id
_entity.type
_entity.pdbx_description
1 polymer ?
#
loop_
_entity_poly.entity_id
_entity_poly.type
_entity_poly.pdbx_seq_one_letter_code
_entity_poly.pdbx_strand_id
1 'polypeptide(L)'
;MEENLKQLSVTPETSDIIKIAIFGPESTGKTTLASGLAGHFNTVWAPEFARDYLQQKFDDAGIICQPEDILPIAYGQTSLENAQLLRADKFLFSDTCLLQTKVYSEIYYNFCEPALEKAARKHKYDLFFLTDIDVPWEADDLRDRPNDREKMFETFKNALVQNEKPFITLSGSADQRLEKAISILEDFEKAKRLGFSSQDFVQMFDHGISTAAVERHLEIFRNGIAKAILDRPATAEDGILKLTDSEFRQYAESFQVRAPQLTLEKFIPASGAASRMFKFLSEFINEF
;
A
#
# COMPACT_ATOMS: atom_id res chain seq x y z
N MET A 1 30.45 14.28 -8.86
CA MET A 1 29.07 14.71 -9.12
C MET A 1 28.09 13.55 -8.95
N GLU A 2 28.21 12.43 -9.70
CA GLU A 2 27.36 11.24 -9.49
C GLU A 2 27.54 10.57 -8.12
N GLU A 3 28.72 10.68 -7.50
CA GLU A 3 29.01 10.06 -6.20
C GLU A 3 28.11 10.59 -5.07
N ASN A 4 27.77 11.89 -5.09
CA ASN A 4 26.91 12.52 -4.09
C ASN A 4 25.44 12.07 -4.19
N LEU A 5 25.05 11.43 -5.29
CA LEU A 5 23.71 10.85 -5.51
C LEU A 5 23.66 9.36 -5.24
N LYS A 6 24.75 8.77 -4.74
CA LYS A 6 24.80 7.34 -4.47
C LYS A 6 24.12 7.04 -3.13
N GLN A 7 22.98 6.36 -3.18
CA GLN A 7 22.41 5.71 -2.01
C GLN A 7 23.36 4.62 -1.52
N LEU A 8 23.65 4.61 -0.23
CA LEU A 8 24.46 3.55 0.36
C LEU A 8 23.78 2.21 0.15
N SER A 9 24.58 1.25 -0.34
CA SER A 9 24.18 -0.14 -0.39
C SER A 9 24.15 -0.67 1.03
N VAL A 10 23.21 -1.57 1.26
CA VAL A 10 23.08 -2.27 2.50
C VAL A 10 24.31 -3.19 2.70
N THR A 11 25.06 -3.00 3.79
CA THR A 11 26.14 -3.91 4.25
C THR A 11 25.53 -5.15 4.92
N PRO A 12 26.27 -6.24 5.17
CA PRO A 12 25.76 -7.36 5.97
C PRO A 12 25.24 -6.95 7.37
N GLU A 13 25.71 -5.82 7.91
CA GLU A 13 25.27 -5.26 9.20
C GLU A 13 23.98 -4.44 9.10
N THR A 14 23.61 -4.01 7.89
CA THR A 14 22.37 -3.26 7.62
C THR A 14 21.39 -4.07 6.76
N SER A 15 21.70 -5.33 6.39
CA SER A 15 21.00 -6.12 5.33
C SER A 15 19.50 -6.27 5.53
N ASP A 16 19.06 -6.09 6.76
CA ASP A 16 17.71 -6.40 7.20
C ASP A 16 16.84 -5.13 7.38
N ILE A 17 17.39 -3.93 7.10
CA ILE A 17 16.65 -2.67 7.22
C ILE A 17 15.64 -2.55 6.08
N ILE A 18 14.37 -2.43 6.44
CA ILE A 18 13.26 -2.18 5.52
C ILE A 18 13.12 -0.67 5.29
N LYS A 19 13.39 -0.22 4.07
CA LYS A 19 13.36 1.19 3.68
C LYS A 19 11.99 1.57 3.12
N ILE A 20 11.34 2.53 3.76
CA ILE A 20 10.01 3.02 3.39
C ILE A 20 10.12 4.48 2.96
N ALA A 21 9.74 4.79 1.72
CA ALA A 21 9.66 6.16 1.25
C ALA A 21 8.25 6.71 1.42
N ILE A 22 8.13 7.90 2.00
CA ILE A 22 6.87 8.64 2.06
C ILE A 22 6.89 9.67 0.94
N PHE A 23 5.90 9.55 0.06
CA PHE A 23 5.94 10.16 -1.25
C PHE A 23 4.59 10.80 -1.57
N GLY A 24 4.60 11.96 -2.21
CA GLY A 24 3.38 12.63 -2.61
C GLY A 24 3.53 14.15 -2.71
N PRO A 25 2.50 14.83 -3.22
CA PRO A 25 2.46 16.28 -3.34
C PRO A 25 2.72 17.02 -2.02
N GLU A 26 2.90 18.33 -2.10
CA GLU A 26 3.00 19.18 -0.92
C GLU A 26 1.71 19.15 -0.08
N SER A 27 1.83 19.46 1.22
CA SER A 27 0.67 19.58 2.12
C SER A 27 -0.20 18.31 2.21
N THR A 28 0.44 17.14 2.21
CA THR A 28 -0.23 15.83 2.37
C THR A 28 0.20 15.10 3.64
N GLY A 29 0.84 15.77 4.61
CA GLY A 29 1.17 15.16 5.92
C GLY A 29 2.31 14.14 5.91
N LYS A 30 3.23 14.19 4.93
CA LYS A 30 4.36 13.26 4.81
C LYS A 30 5.27 13.27 6.04
N THR A 31 5.69 14.45 6.49
CA THR A 31 6.56 14.62 7.67
C THR A 31 5.91 14.10 8.95
N THR A 32 4.62 14.38 9.14
CA THR A 32 3.84 13.87 10.27
C THR A 32 3.80 12.34 10.25
N LEU A 33 3.59 11.73 9.08
CA LEU A 33 3.60 10.28 8.95
C LEU A 33 5.00 9.69 9.19
N ALA A 34 6.05 10.29 8.66
CA ALA A 34 7.43 9.80 8.81
C ALA A 34 7.87 9.78 10.27
N SER A 35 7.67 10.90 10.96
CA SER A 35 8.02 11.05 12.37
C SER A 35 7.15 10.16 13.27
N GLY A 36 5.84 10.06 12.99
CA GLY A 36 4.93 9.17 13.71
C GLY A 36 5.32 7.69 13.58
N LEU A 37 5.66 7.24 12.38
CA LEU A 37 6.12 5.87 12.13
C LEU A 37 7.46 5.59 12.80
N ALA A 38 8.43 6.52 12.71
CA ALA A 38 9.71 6.39 13.38
C ALA A 38 9.54 6.29 14.91
N GLY A 39 8.65 7.10 15.50
CA GLY A 39 8.31 7.04 16.91
C GLY A 39 7.66 5.71 17.31
N HIS A 40 6.72 5.20 16.51
CA HIS A 40 6.04 3.93 16.78
C HIS A 40 7.00 2.73 16.73
N PHE A 41 7.85 2.65 15.69
CA PHE A 41 8.79 1.55 15.51
C PHE A 41 10.13 1.77 16.25
N ASN A 42 10.24 2.83 17.06
CA ASN A 42 11.44 3.18 17.81
C ASN A 42 12.72 3.20 16.95
N THR A 43 12.64 3.88 15.81
CA THR A 43 13.71 4.03 14.82
C THR A 43 13.85 5.50 14.38
N VAL A 44 14.62 5.76 13.34
CA VAL A 44 14.85 7.11 12.79
C VAL A 44 14.12 7.32 11.46
N TRP A 45 13.99 8.60 11.08
CA TRP A 45 13.60 9.00 9.74
C TRP A 45 14.58 10.01 9.15
N ALA A 46 14.67 10.05 7.82
CA ALA A 46 15.32 11.13 7.07
C ALA A 46 14.29 12.24 6.80
N PRO A 47 14.50 13.48 7.29
CA PRO A 47 13.60 14.61 7.03
C PRO A 47 13.81 15.21 5.64
N GLU A 48 12.86 16.05 5.21
CA GLU A 48 12.86 16.61 3.85
C GLU A 48 13.92 17.70 3.75
N PHE A 49 15.04 17.39 3.08
CA PHE A 49 16.15 18.32 2.95
C PHE A 49 15.73 19.63 2.26
N ALA A 50 14.84 19.52 1.25
CA ALA A 50 14.36 20.68 0.48
C ALA A 50 13.71 21.73 1.38
N ARG A 51 13.01 21.31 2.44
CA ARG A 51 12.29 22.22 3.33
C ARG A 51 13.24 23.17 4.05
N ASP A 52 14.23 22.62 4.73
CA ASP A 52 15.20 23.40 5.50
C ASP A 52 16.07 24.26 4.57
N TYR A 53 16.53 23.69 3.45
CA TYR A 53 17.35 24.38 2.46
C TYR A 53 16.64 25.60 1.85
N LEU A 54 15.38 25.43 1.41
CA LEU A 54 14.62 26.50 0.77
C LEU A 54 14.13 27.54 1.77
N GLN A 55 13.78 27.14 3.00
CA GLN A 55 13.40 28.09 4.04
C GLN A 55 14.57 29.02 4.37
N GLN A 56 15.78 28.47 4.56
CA GLN A 56 16.96 29.29 4.81
C GLN A 56 17.24 30.26 3.65
N LYS A 57 17.16 29.78 2.40
CA LYS A 57 17.35 30.63 1.21
C LYS A 57 16.32 31.76 1.13
N PHE A 58 15.06 31.48 1.51
CA PHE A 58 14.00 32.47 1.55
C PHE A 58 14.21 33.48 2.69
N ASP A 59 14.56 33.03 3.89
CA ASP A 59 14.81 33.90 5.04
C ASP A 59 16.00 34.84 4.80
N ASP A 60 17.06 34.35 4.14
CA ASP A 60 18.28 35.11 3.88
C ASP A 60 18.13 36.12 2.72
N ALA A 61 17.39 35.75 1.66
CA ALA A 61 17.40 36.51 0.40
C ALA A 61 16.02 36.75 -0.24
N GLY A 62 14.94 36.19 0.30
CA GLY A 62 13.59 36.24 -0.28
C GLY A 62 13.48 35.47 -1.60
N ILE A 63 14.37 34.51 -1.85
CA ILE A 63 14.45 33.77 -3.12
C ILE A 63 13.83 32.38 -2.94
N ILE A 64 12.85 32.07 -3.79
CA ILE A 64 12.23 30.73 -3.89
C ILE A 64 13.12 29.73 -4.64
N CYS A 65 12.69 28.47 -4.72
CA CYS A 65 13.42 27.44 -5.46
C CYS A 65 13.70 27.83 -6.93
N GLN A 66 14.93 27.63 -7.37
CA GLN A 66 15.43 27.86 -8.72
C GLN A 66 15.99 26.55 -9.31
N PRO A 67 16.12 26.44 -10.65
CA PRO A 67 16.66 25.22 -11.28
C PRO A 67 18.01 24.76 -10.71
N GLU A 68 18.87 25.70 -10.32
CA GLU A 68 20.21 25.42 -9.78
C GLU A 68 20.17 24.78 -8.38
N ASP A 69 19.03 24.86 -7.67
CA ASP A 69 18.84 24.27 -6.34
C ASP A 69 18.53 22.77 -6.40
N ILE A 70 18.06 22.25 -7.54
CA ILE A 70 17.58 20.87 -7.67
C ILE A 70 18.67 19.84 -7.34
N LEU A 71 19.89 20.02 -7.85
CA LEU A 71 21.02 19.13 -7.55
C LEU A 71 21.51 19.24 -6.09
N PRO A 72 21.73 20.44 -5.53
CA PRO A 72 21.99 20.60 -4.09
C PRO A 72 20.96 19.91 -3.20
N ILE A 73 19.66 20.06 -3.52
CA ILE A 73 18.57 19.38 -2.79
C ILE A 73 18.71 17.86 -2.89
N ALA A 74 18.98 17.33 -4.07
CA ALA A 74 19.17 15.90 -4.27
C ALA A 74 20.40 15.35 -3.51
N TYR A 75 21.51 16.09 -3.49
CA TYR A 75 22.70 15.71 -2.72
C TYR A 75 22.42 15.70 -1.22
N GLY A 76 21.73 16.74 -0.74
CA GLY A 76 21.34 16.86 0.66
C GLY A 76 20.42 15.72 1.09
N GLN A 77 19.37 15.42 0.30
CA GLN A 77 18.47 14.31 0.59
C GLN A 77 19.21 12.96 0.63
N THR A 78 20.08 12.70 -0.37
CA THR A 78 20.88 11.47 -0.40
C THR A 78 21.79 11.35 0.82
N SER A 79 22.41 12.45 1.24
CA SER A 79 23.27 12.50 2.42
C SER A 79 22.48 12.21 3.71
N LEU A 80 21.31 12.82 3.88
CA LEU A 80 20.44 12.55 5.02
C LEU A 80 19.99 11.09 5.07
N GLU A 81 19.49 10.54 3.96
CA GLU A 81 19.07 9.14 3.89
C GLU A 81 20.21 8.19 4.25
N ASN A 82 21.42 8.45 3.71
CA ASN A 82 22.61 7.65 4.02
C ASN A 82 23.02 7.74 5.49
N ALA A 83 22.95 8.94 6.09
CA ALA A 83 23.26 9.14 7.50
C ALA A 83 22.27 8.43 8.42
N GLN A 84 20.97 8.46 8.09
CA GLN A 84 19.93 7.81 8.89
C GLN A 84 19.94 6.30 8.73
N LEU A 85 20.33 5.76 7.56
CA LEU A 85 20.49 4.32 7.36
C LEU A 85 21.47 3.70 8.37
N LEU A 86 22.53 4.41 8.74
CA LEU A 86 23.52 3.94 9.73
C LEU A 86 23.01 3.95 11.18
N ARG A 87 21.86 4.58 11.42
CA ARG A 87 21.24 4.75 12.75
C ARG A 87 19.91 4.01 12.85
N ALA A 88 19.36 3.58 11.73
CA ALA A 88 18.10 2.87 11.66
C ALA A 88 18.25 1.50 12.33
N ASP A 89 17.20 1.13 13.06
CA ASP A 89 16.91 -0.27 13.35
C ASP A 89 16.06 -0.83 12.19
N LYS A 90 15.42 -1.98 12.36
CA LYS A 90 14.52 -2.68 11.42
C LYS A 90 13.86 -1.85 10.31
N PHE A 91 13.35 -0.64 10.58
CA PHE A 91 12.79 0.26 9.57
C PHE A 91 13.60 1.55 9.43
N LEU A 92 13.71 2.06 8.20
CA LEU A 92 14.09 3.43 7.90
C LEU A 92 12.96 4.12 7.12
N PHE A 93 12.49 5.26 7.62
CA PHE A 93 11.49 6.09 6.94
C PHE A 93 12.17 7.29 6.27
N SER A 94 11.87 7.54 5.00
CA SER A 94 12.41 8.69 4.25
C SER A 94 11.28 9.63 3.84
N ASP A 95 11.29 10.84 4.40
CA ASP A 95 10.52 11.99 3.94
C ASP A 95 11.51 12.96 3.28
N THR A 96 11.68 13.03 1.98
CA THR A 96 11.12 12.22 0.91
C THR A 96 12.26 11.40 0.28
N CYS A 97 12.29 11.24 -1.05
CA CYS A 97 13.31 10.54 -1.83
C CYS A 97 13.66 11.32 -3.11
N LEU A 98 14.72 10.90 -3.81
CA LEU A 98 15.12 11.52 -5.08
C LEU A 98 14.07 11.46 -6.19
N LEU A 99 13.16 10.47 -6.15
CA LEU A 99 12.06 10.42 -7.10
C LEU A 99 11.13 11.64 -6.94
N GLN A 100 10.94 12.15 -5.73
CA GLN A 100 10.13 13.35 -5.49
C GLN A 100 10.83 14.59 -6.04
N THR A 101 12.14 14.72 -5.80
CA THR A 101 12.95 15.80 -6.36
C THR A 101 12.92 15.80 -7.89
N LYS A 102 13.01 14.62 -8.53
CA LYS A 102 12.84 14.46 -9.98
C LYS A 102 11.48 14.97 -10.44
N VAL A 103 10.40 14.50 -9.83
CA VAL A 103 9.02 14.86 -10.22
C VAL A 103 8.79 16.37 -10.10
N TYR A 104 9.27 16.99 -9.02
CA TYR A 104 9.17 18.44 -8.87
C TYR A 104 10.00 19.21 -9.90
N SER A 105 11.22 18.77 -10.21
CA SER A 105 12.04 19.37 -11.27
C SER A 105 11.29 19.39 -12.61
N GLU A 106 10.63 18.28 -12.96
CA GLU A 106 9.83 18.17 -14.19
C GLU A 106 8.59 19.08 -14.15
N ILE A 107 7.90 19.15 -13.01
CA ILE A 107 6.67 19.97 -12.85
C ILE A 107 6.96 21.48 -12.94
N TYR A 108 8.07 21.94 -12.35
CA TYR A 108 8.38 23.37 -12.26
C TYR A 108 9.24 23.87 -13.42
N TYR A 109 10.16 23.05 -13.93
CA TYR A 109 11.16 23.49 -14.91
C TYR A 109 11.10 22.73 -16.23
N ASN A 110 10.21 21.75 -16.37
CA ASN A 110 10.08 20.90 -17.56
C ASN A 110 11.42 20.26 -17.98
N PHE A 111 12.28 20.01 -16.99
CA PHE A 111 13.63 19.48 -17.15
C PHE A 111 14.02 18.72 -15.89
N CYS A 112 14.78 17.64 -16.05
CA CYS A 112 15.45 16.95 -14.96
C CYS A 112 16.89 16.66 -15.39
N GLU A 113 17.83 16.95 -14.50
CA GLU A 113 19.23 16.60 -14.71
C GLU A 113 19.39 15.09 -14.91
N PRO A 114 20.10 14.62 -15.97
CA PRO A 114 20.24 13.19 -16.26
C PRO A 114 20.84 12.40 -15.09
N ALA A 115 21.74 13.02 -14.32
CA ALA A 115 22.32 12.41 -13.13
C ALA A 115 21.28 12.16 -12.03
N LEU A 116 20.37 13.12 -11.80
CA LEU A 116 19.26 12.98 -10.86
C LEU A 116 18.28 11.91 -11.33
N GLU A 117 17.88 11.92 -12.60
CA GLU A 117 16.95 10.93 -13.14
C GLU A 117 17.49 9.50 -12.97
N LYS A 118 18.76 9.28 -13.35
CA LYS A 118 19.43 8.00 -13.19
C LYS A 118 19.50 7.56 -11.72
N ALA A 119 19.80 8.50 -10.81
CA ALA A 119 19.85 8.22 -9.38
C ALA A 119 18.48 7.86 -8.80
N ALA A 120 17.44 8.65 -9.09
CA ALA A 120 16.07 8.41 -8.64
C ALA A 120 15.54 7.03 -9.06
N ARG A 121 15.86 6.58 -10.28
CA ARG A 121 15.55 5.22 -10.74
C ARG A 121 16.30 4.15 -9.95
N LYS A 122 17.59 4.37 -9.71
CA LYS A 122 18.50 3.40 -9.08
C LYS A 122 18.28 3.24 -7.58
N HIS A 123 17.89 4.30 -6.87
CA HIS A 123 17.59 4.25 -5.43
C HIS A 123 16.52 3.20 -5.14
N LYS A 124 16.74 2.43 -4.08
CA LYS A 124 15.93 1.27 -3.71
C LYS A 124 15.24 1.53 -2.37
N TYR A 125 13.93 1.34 -2.40
CA TYR A 125 13.03 1.32 -1.25
C TYR A 125 12.19 0.06 -1.37
N ASP A 126 11.81 -0.49 -0.24
CA ASP A 126 11.02 -1.71 -0.16
C ASP A 126 9.54 -1.43 -0.38
N LEU A 127 9.04 -0.28 0.07
CA LEU A 127 7.66 0.13 -0.16
C LEU A 127 7.58 1.67 -0.17
N PHE A 128 6.64 2.19 -0.97
CA PHE A 128 6.28 3.60 -0.97
C PHE A 128 4.89 3.78 -0.37
N PHE A 129 4.75 4.76 0.51
CA PHE A 129 3.44 5.28 0.88
C PHE A 129 3.15 6.55 0.07
N LEU A 130 2.16 6.46 -0.80
CA LEU A 130 1.63 7.61 -1.54
C LEU A 130 0.56 8.29 -0.67
N THR A 131 0.84 9.47 -0.14
CA THR A 131 -0.12 10.22 0.68
C THR A 131 -1.14 10.95 -0.20
N ASP A 132 -2.42 10.77 0.11
CA ASP A 132 -3.54 11.39 -0.61
C ASP A 132 -3.70 12.89 -0.31
N ILE A 133 -4.54 13.57 -1.10
CA ILE A 133 -4.81 15.02 -1.07
C ILE A 133 -6.09 15.39 -0.30
N ASP A 134 -6.65 14.45 0.46
CA ASP A 134 -7.91 14.59 1.19
C ASP A 134 -7.80 15.44 2.49
N VAL A 135 -6.59 15.88 2.85
CA VAL A 135 -6.37 16.89 3.90
C VAL A 135 -6.45 18.31 3.31
N PRO A 136 -6.92 19.33 4.06
CA PRO A 136 -6.90 20.72 3.61
C PRO A 136 -5.49 21.16 3.21
N TRP A 137 -5.38 21.96 2.15
CA TRP A 137 -4.12 22.58 1.78
C TRP A 137 -3.80 23.72 2.76
N GLU A 138 -2.57 23.74 3.26
CA GLU A 138 -2.08 24.77 4.17
C GLU A 138 -1.14 25.71 3.41
N ALA A 139 -1.45 27.01 3.42
CA ALA A 139 -0.63 28.05 2.82
C ALA A 139 0.65 28.26 3.62
N ASP A 140 1.79 28.37 2.93
CA ASP A 140 3.02 28.91 3.50
C ASP A 140 3.83 29.63 2.41
N ASP A 141 5.00 30.16 2.78
CA ASP A 141 5.86 30.97 1.92
C ASP A 141 6.43 30.21 0.70
N LEU A 142 6.38 28.87 0.70
CA LEU A 142 6.99 28.02 -0.32
C LEU A 142 5.96 27.29 -1.22
N ARG A 143 4.69 27.22 -0.80
CA ARG A 143 3.64 26.44 -1.47
C ARG A 143 2.81 27.30 -2.42
N ASP A 144 2.69 26.89 -3.68
CA ASP A 144 2.17 27.75 -4.75
C ASP A 144 1.05 27.14 -5.61
N ARG A 145 0.61 25.89 -5.37
CA ARG A 145 -0.38 25.19 -6.23
C ARG A 145 -1.62 24.63 -5.50
N PRO A 146 -2.43 25.48 -4.83
CA PRO A 146 -3.62 25.02 -4.10
C PRO A 146 -4.72 24.42 -5.01
N ASN A 147 -4.77 24.80 -6.30
CA ASN A 147 -5.84 24.41 -7.22
C ASN A 147 -5.50 23.19 -8.09
N ASP A 148 -4.25 22.73 -8.11
CA ASP A 148 -3.77 21.65 -9.01
C ASP A 148 -3.55 20.32 -8.28
N ARG A 149 -4.14 20.14 -7.09
CA ARG A 149 -3.83 19.01 -6.20
C ARG A 149 -4.11 17.64 -6.82
N GLU A 150 -5.24 17.48 -7.52
CA GLU A 150 -5.58 16.23 -8.23
C GLU A 150 -4.56 15.90 -9.33
N LYS A 151 -4.22 16.91 -10.15
CA LYS A 151 -3.23 16.76 -11.22
C LYS A 151 -1.85 16.41 -10.65
N MET A 152 -1.46 17.04 -9.54
CA MET A 152 -0.23 16.72 -8.83
C MET A 152 -0.26 15.29 -8.31
N PHE A 153 -1.33 14.87 -7.63
CA PHE A 153 -1.46 13.51 -7.13
C PHE A 153 -1.30 12.47 -8.26
N GLU A 154 -2.00 12.64 -9.37
CA GLU A 154 -1.89 11.74 -10.53
C GLU A 154 -0.48 11.76 -11.15
N THR A 155 0.19 12.90 -11.19
CA THR A 155 1.58 13.00 -11.67
C THR A 155 2.52 12.18 -10.78
N PHE A 156 2.37 12.29 -9.46
CA PHE A 156 3.16 11.52 -8.49
C PHE A 156 2.87 10.02 -8.60
N LYS A 157 1.59 9.63 -8.65
CA LYS A 157 1.18 8.23 -8.82
C LYS A 157 1.75 7.63 -10.10
N ASN A 158 1.67 8.35 -11.21
CA ASN A 158 2.22 7.91 -12.50
C ASN A 158 3.75 7.77 -12.43
N ALA A 159 4.45 8.62 -11.70
CA ALA A 159 5.89 8.47 -11.50
C ALA A 159 6.23 7.15 -10.79
N LEU A 160 5.46 6.72 -9.78
CA LEU A 160 5.66 5.42 -9.13
C LEU A 160 5.43 4.26 -10.10
N VAL A 161 4.33 4.31 -10.88
CA VAL A 161 3.97 3.28 -11.86
C VAL A 161 5.05 3.16 -12.95
N GLN A 162 5.46 4.27 -13.55
CA GLN A 162 6.48 4.29 -14.62
C GLN A 162 7.85 3.82 -14.16
N ASN A 163 8.15 3.95 -12.86
CA ASN A 163 9.41 3.50 -12.26
C ASN A 163 9.28 2.16 -11.54
N GLU A 164 8.16 1.46 -11.72
CA GLU A 164 7.86 0.14 -11.14
C GLU A 164 8.09 0.08 -9.62
N LYS A 165 7.78 1.19 -8.92
CA LYS A 165 7.94 1.30 -7.48
C LYS A 165 6.72 0.68 -6.79
N PRO A 166 6.89 -0.29 -5.87
CA PRO A 166 5.78 -0.88 -5.13
C PRO A 166 5.23 0.17 -4.17
N PHE A 167 3.93 0.48 -4.26
CA PHE A 167 3.34 1.54 -3.46
C PHE A 167 1.93 1.19 -2.96
N ILE A 168 1.55 1.79 -1.84
CA ILE A 168 0.19 1.79 -1.31
C ILE A 168 -0.24 3.22 -1.04
N THR A 169 -1.47 3.56 -1.42
CA THR A 169 -2.05 4.88 -1.19
C THR A 169 -2.66 4.96 0.23
N LEU A 170 -2.33 6.04 0.94
CA LEU A 170 -2.85 6.35 2.27
C LEU A 170 -3.70 7.62 2.24
N SER A 171 -4.96 7.46 2.61
CA SER A 171 -5.96 8.52 2.75
C SER A 171 -6.50 8.50 4.18
N GLY A 172 -7.13 9.60 4.61
CA GLY A 172 -7.69 9.83 5.93
C GLY A 172 -6.96 10.92 6.71
N SER A 173 -7.36 11.12 7.95
CA SER A 173 -6.67 11.99 8.91
C SER A 173 -5.24 11.50 9.21
N ALA A 174 -4.43 12.33 9.87
CA ALA A 174 -3.08 11.96 10.30
C ALA A 174 -3.07 10.66 11.12
N ASP A 175 -3.98 10.53 12.08
CA ASP A 175 -4.11 9.34 12.94
C ASP A 175 -4.53 8.11 12.14
N GLN A 176 -5.55 8.24 11.27
CA GLN A 176 -6.03 7.13 10.43
C GLN A 176 -4.92 6.61 9.50
N ARG A 177 -4.14 7.51 8.91
CA ARG A 177 -3.02 7.15 8.03
C ARG A 177 -1.90 6.47 8.80
N LEU A 178 -1.59 6.96 10.01
CA LEU A 178 -0.56 6.37 10.87
C LEU A 178 -0.97 4.95 11.28
N GLU A 179 -2.18 4.76 11.80
CA GLU A 179 -2.70 3.44 12.19
C GLU A 179 -2.71 2.46 11.01
N LYS A 180 -3.18 2.91 9.84
CA LYS A 180 -3.18 2.10 8.62
C LYS A 180 -1.76 1.74 8.17
N ALA A 181 -0.85 2.71 8.18
CA ALA A 181 0.55 2.47 7.79
C ALA A 181 1.25 1.48 8.73
N ILE A 182 1.01 1.58 10.05
CA ILE A 182 1.54 0.63 11.04
C ILE A 182 1.06 -0.78 10.71
N SER A 183 -0.25 -0.98 10.56
CA SER A 183 -0.82 -2.30 10.25
C SER A 183 -0.26 -2.87 8.95
N ILE A 184 -0.10 -2.04 7.91
CA ILE A 184 0.51 -2.46 6.64
C ILE A 184 1.96 -2.90 6.83
N LEU A 185 2.76 -2.15 7.61
CA LEU A 185 4.18 -2.45 7.79
C LEU A 185 4.41 -3.71 8.63
N GLU A 186 3.57 -3.97 9.63
CA GLU A 186 3.62 -5.21 10.41
C GLU A 186 3.35 -6.43 9.52
N ASP A 187 2.35 -6.34 8.64
CA ASP A 187 2.06 -7.38 7.67
C ASP A 187 3.17 -7.48 6.61
N PHE A 188 3.69 -6.34 6.13
CA PHE A 188 4.78 -6.33 5.17
C PHE A 188 6.03 -7.02 5.71
N GLU A 189 6.38 -6.79 6.97
CA GLU A 189 7.47 -7.47 7.65
C GLU A 189 7.26 -9.00 7.65
N LYS A 190 6.05 -9.47 8.01
CA LYS A 190 5.72 -10.91 7.97
C LYS A 190 5.85 -11.47 6.56
N ALA A 191 5.33 -10.76 5.55
CA ALA A 191 5.42 -11.16 4.16
C ALA A 191 6.88 -11.32 3.71
N LYS A 192 7.75 -10.36 4.05
CA LYS A 192 9.18 -10.47 3.75
C LYS A 192 9.85 -11.66 4.43
N ARG A 193 9.51 -11.96 5.69
CA ARG A 193 10.02 -13.16 6.39
C ARG A 193 9.56 -14.47 5.74
N LEU A 194 8.37 -14.48 5.13
CA LEU A 194 7.86 -15.61 4.36
C LEU A 194 8.49 -15.71 2.95
N GLY A 195 9.33 -14.75 2.56
CA GLY A 195 10.05 -14.74 1.29
C GLY A 195 9.31 -14.04 0.15
N PHE A 196 8.24 -13.30 0.43
CA PHE A 196 7.54 -12.51 -0.58
C PHE A 196 8.32 -11.24 -0.95
N SER A 197 8.28 -10.88 -2.23
CA SER A 197 8.80 -9.60 -2.70
C SER A 197 7.86 -8.45 -2.32
N SER A 198 8.34 -7.21 -2.44
CA SER A 198 7.52 -6.01 -2.28
C SER A 198 6.33 -5.98 -3.25
N GLN A 199 6.54 -6.42 -4.49
CA GLN A 199 5.50 -6.46 -5.51
C GLN A 199 4.43 -7.48 -5.16
N ASP A 200 4.82 -8.67 -4.68
CA ASP A 200 3.87 -9.68 -4.21
C ASP A 200 3.03 -9.15 -3.06
N PHE A 201 3.66 -8.45 -2.09
CA PHE A 201 2.95 -7.87 -0.97
C PHE A 201 1.92 -6.81 -1.40
N VAL A 202 2.29 -5.89 -2.30
CA VAL A 202 1.36 -4.89 -2.82
C VAL A 202 0.20 -5.57 -3.56
N GLN A 203 0.48 -6.60 -4.37
CA GLN A 203 -0.57 -7.35 -5.04
C GLN A 203 -1.52 -8.05 -4.04
N MET A 204 -0.98 -8.67 -2.99
CA MET A 204 -1.77 -9.27 -1.92
C MET A 204 -2.67 -8.24 -1.24
N PHE A 205 -2.11 -7.06 -0.91
CA PHE A 205 -2.83 -5.95 -0.31
C PHE A 205 -3.97 -5.47 -1.20
N ASP A 206 -3.72 -5.26 -2.49
CA ASP A 206 -4.72 -4.80 -3.46
C ASP A 206 -5.87 -5.80 -3.66
N HIS A 207 -5.61 -7.10 -3.47
CA HIS A 207 -6.63 -8.15 -3.52
C HIS A 207 -7.33 -8.39 -2.17
N GLY A 208 -6.97 -7.63 -1.12
CA GLY A 208 -7.52 -7.80 0.23
C GLY A 208 -7.12 -9.13 0.89
N ILE A 209 -5.99 -9.71 0.50
CA ILE A 209 -5.49 -10.98 1.03
C ILE A 209 -4.53 -10.69 2.18
N SER A 210 -4.90 -11.10 3.39
CA SER A 210 -4.01 -10.96 4.55
C SER A 210 -2.82 -11.90 4.50
N THR A 211 -1.71 -11.49 5.10
CA THR A 211 -0.50 -12.32 5.21
C THR A 211 -0.75 -13.62 5.96
N ALA A 212 -1.60 -13.60 6.98
CA ALA A 212 -2.04 -14.77 7.71
C ALA A 212 -2.84 -15.77 6.83
N ALA A 213 -3.65 -15.28 5.88
CA ALA A 213 -4.34 -16.16 4.95
C ALA A 213 -3.36 -16.85 3.99
N VAL A 214 -2.36 -16.10 3.49
CA VAL A 214 -1.31 -16.65 2.64
C VAL A 214 -0.46 -17.68 3.39
N GLU A 215 -0.05 -17.39 4.62
CA GLU A 215 0.70 -18.31 5.46
C GLU A 215 -0.06 -19.63 5.65
N ARG A 216 -1.36 -19.57 5.98
CA ARG A 216 -2.23 -20.75 6.08
C ARG A 216 -2.29 -21.53 4.77
N HIS A 217 -2.38 -20.86 3.63
CA HIS A 217 -2.37 -21.54 2.33
C HIS A 217 -1.02 -22.24 2.08
N LEU A 218 0.10 -21.61 2.40
CA LEU A 218 1.43 -22.22 2.29
C LEU A 218 1.57 -23.45 3.20
N GLU A 219 1.03 -23.40 4.41
CA GLU A 219 0.97 -24.57 5.31
C GLU A 219 0.17 -25.72 4.70
N ILE A 220 -0.97 -25.43 4.07
CA ILE A 220 -1.77 -26.44 3.36
C ILE A 220 -0.98 -27.07 2.22
N PHE A 221 -0.22 -26.28 1.45
CA PHE A 221 0.64 -26.82 0.38
C PHE A 221 1.77 -27.71 0.91
N ARG A 222 2.35 -27.36 2.06
CA ARG A 222 3.46 -28.11 2.68
C ARG A 222 2.98 -29.39 3.36
N ASN A 223 1.89 -29.31 4.12
CA ASN A 223 1.41 -30.38 5.00
C ASN A 223 0.28 -31.21 4.37
N GLY A 224 -0.29 -30.74 3.26
CA GLY A 224 -1.49 -31.29 2.67
C GLY A 224 -2.76 -30.83 3.38
N ILE A 225 -3.90 -31.02 2.71
CA ILE A 225 -5.21 -30.81 3.33
C ILE A 225 -5.49 -31.98 4.27
N ALA A 226 -5.87 -31.68 5.51
CA ALA A 226 -6.33 -32.69 6.45
C ALA A 226 -7.46 -33.49 5.80
N LYS A 227 -7.32 -34.82 5.78
CA LYS A 227 -8.34 -35.69 5.18
C LYS A 227 -9.65 -35.51 5.96
N ALA A 228 -10.73 -35.23 5.24
CA ALA A 228 -12.06 -35.30 5.81
C ALA A 228 -12.27 -36.71 6.36
N ILE A 229 -12.54 -36.80 7.66
CA ILE A 229 -12.99 -38.05 8.28
C ILE A 229 -14.46 -38.18 7.89
N LEU A 230 -14.72 -39.05 6.92
CA LEU A 230 -16.09 -39.41 6.56
C LEU A 230 -16.67 -40.18 7.74
N ASP A 231 -17.73 -39.65 8.35
CA ASP A 231 -18.49 -40.36 9.39
C ASP A 231 -19.28 -41.50 8.73
N ARG A 232 -20.32 -41.14 7.98
CA ARG A 232 -21.21 -42.07 7.25
C ARG A 232 -22.08 -41.28 6.26
N PRO A 233 -22.68 -41.92 5.23
CA PRO A 233 -23.50 -41.21 4.25
C PRO A 233 -24.74 -40.61 4.90
N ALA A 234 -25.14 -39.42 4.44
CA ALA A 234 -26.43 -38.86 4.77
C ALA A 234 -27.54 -39.63 4.02
N THR A 235 -28.59 -40.04 4.74
CA THR A 235 -29.78 -40.71 4.21
C THR A 235 -31.03 -39.90 4.54
N ALA A 236 -32.19 -40.26 3.97
CA ALA A 236 -33.46 -39.58 4.24
C ALA A 236 -33.91 -39.69 5.71
N GLU A 237 -33.38 -40.69 6.41
CA GLU A 237 -33.59 -40.95 7.83
C GLU A 237 -32.45 -40.38 8.68
N ASP A 238 -31.42 -39.81 8.04
CA ASP A 238 -30.17 -39.46 8.70
C ASP A 238 -29.39 -38.32 8.01
N GLY A 239 -29.55 -37.10 8.51
CA GLY A 239 -28.85 -35.93 7.99
C GLY A 239 -29.48 -35.30 6.74
N ILE A 240 -30.41 -35.96 6.05
CA ILE A 240 -31.26 -35.34 5.02
C ILE A 240 -32.68 -35.17 5.57
N LEU A 241 -33.12 -33.93 5.75
CA LEU A 241 -34.50 -33.63 6.12
C LEU A 241 -35.42 -33.77 4.89
N LYS A 242 -36.26 -34.80 4.87
CA LYS A 242 -37.30 -34.96 3.85
C LYS A 242 -38.60 -34.31 4.31
N LEU A 243 -38.98 -33.23 3.64
CA LEU A 243 -40.21 -32.49 3.93
C LEU A 243 -41.44 -33.22 3.36
N THR A 244 -42.55 -33.20 4.11
CA THR A 244 -43.88 -33.52 3.57
C THR A 244 -44.40 -32.37 2.69
N ASP A 245 -45.39 -32.65 1.83
CA ASP A 245 -46.00 -31.62 0.97
C ASP A 245 -46.57 -30.43 1.78
N SER A 246 -47.09 -30.70 2.98
CA SER A 246 -47.63 -29.67 3.86
C SER A 246 -46.51 -28.79 4.44
N GLU A 247 -45.45 -29.41 4.95
CA GLU A 247 -44.29 -28.68 5.50
C GLU A 247 -43.58 -27.88 4.41
N PHE A 248 -43.43 -28.45 3.21
CA PHE A 248 -42.87 -27.75 2.06
C PHE A 248 -43.64 -26.47 1.75
N ARG A 249 -44.98 -26.55 1.64
CA ARG A 249 -45.82 -25.37 1.39
C ARG A 249 -45.69 -24.33 2.50
N GLN A 250 -45.71 -24.77 3.75
CA GLN A 250 -45.57 -23.89 4.90
C GLN A 250 -44.22 -23.15 4.90
N TYR A 251 -43.11 -23.85 4.63
CA TYR A 251 -41.79 -23.23 4.57
C TYR A 251 -41.64 -22.31 3.36
N ALA A 252 -42.21 -22.68 2.20
CA ALA A 252 -42.22 -21.82 1.02
C ALA A 252 -42.98 -20.50 1.27
N GLU A 253 -44.16 -20.55 1.88
CA GLU A 253 -44.92 -19.36 2.27
C GLU A 253 -44.14 -18.50 3.28
N SER A 254 -43.56 -19.13 4.31
CA SER A 254 -42.72 -18.44 5.29
C SER A 254 -41.53 -17.74 4.63
N PHE A 255 -40.87 -18.38 3.67
CA PHE A 255 -39.78 -17.78 2.91
C PHE A 255 -40.28 -16.58 2.11
N GLN A 256 -41.39 -16.69 1.39
CA GLN A 256 -41.92 -15.64 0.55
C GLN A 256 -42.35 -14.39 1.34
N VAL A 257 -42.89 -14.57 2.56
CA VAL A 257 -43.25 -13.47 3.46
C VAL A 257 -42.02 -12.75 4.04
N ARG A 258 -40.96 -13.50 4.35
CA ARG A 258 -39.78 -12.98 5.07
C ARG A 258 -38.67 -12.47 4.15
N ALA A 259 -38.52 -13.05 2.96
CA ALA A 259 -37.45 -12.73 2.02
C ALA A 259 -37.33 -11.23 1.68
N PRO A 260 -38.42 -10.46 1.50
CA PRO A 260 -38.31 -9.02 1.22
C PRO A 260 -37.71 -8.19 2.37
N GLN A 261 -37.67 -8.74 3.59
CA GLN A 261 -37.19 -8.07 4.80
C GLN A 261 -35.76 -8.47 5.16
N LEU A 262 -35.12 -9.35 4.37
CA LEU A 262 -33.83 -9.93 4.65
C LEU A 262 -32.89 -9.79 3.44
N THR A 263 -31.59 -9.75 3.69
CA THR A 263 -30.58 -9.92 2.65
C THR A 263 -30.44 -11.41 2.35
N LEU A 264 -30.76 -11.82 1.12
CA LEU A 264 -30.66 -13.22 0.70
C LEU A 264 -29.22 -13.57 0.34
N GLU A 265 -28.62 -14.51 1.06
CA GLU A 265 -27.35 -15.13 0.68
C GLU A 265 -27.60 -16.37 -0.18
N LYS A 266 -26.98 -16.40 -1.38
CA LYS A 266 -27.06 -17.54 -2.28
C LYS A 266 -25.93 -18.51 -1.97
N PHE A 267 -26.28 -19.71 -1.50
CA PHE A 267 -25.31 -20.80 -1.38
C PHE A 267 -25.00 -21.37 -2.77
N ILE A 268 -23.87 -20.98 -3.36
CA ILE A 268 -23.37 -21.57 -4.60
C ILE A 268 -22.33 -22.63 -4.21
N PRO A 269 -22.56 -23.91 -4.52
CA PRO A 269 -21.58 -24.94 -4.25
C PRO A 269 -20.26 -24.67 -4.98
N ALA A 270 -19.15 -24.68 -4.25
CA ALA A 270 -17.83 -24.30 -4.76
C ALA A 270 -17.16 -25.35 -5.68
N SER A 271 -17.87 -26.38 -6.17
CA SER A 271 -17.27 -27.42 -7.01
C SER A 271 -18.07 -27.72 -8.27
N GLY A 272 -17.34 -28.03 -9.36
CA GLY A 272 -17.94 -28.42 -10.64
C GLY A 272 -18.81 -29.70 -10.56
N ALA A 273 -18.67 -30.52 -9.51
CA ALA A 273 -19.56 -31.66 -9.28
C ALA A 273 -20.96 -31.21 -8.83
N ALA A 274 -21.01 -30.23 -7.93
CA ALA A 274 -22.27 -29.70 -7.44
C ALA A 274 -22.92 -28.75 -8.48
N SER A 275 -22.15 -27.98 -9.24
CA SER A 275 -22.70 -27.25 -10.40
C SER A 275 -23.36 -28.18 -11.43
N ARG A 276 -22.84 -29.41 -11.63
CA ARG A 276 -23.49 -30.43 -12.46
C ARG A 276 -24.76 -31.01 -11.83
N MET A 277 -24.79 -31.21 -10.51
CA MET A 277 -25.98 -31.72 -9.81
C MET A 277 -27.16 -30.73 -9.81
N PHE A 278 -26.88 -29.42 -9.75
CA PHE A 278 -27.90 -28.37 -9.71
C PHE A 278 -28.13 -27.66 -11.05
N LYS A 279 -27.57 -28.19 -12.15
CA LYS A 279 -27.70 -27.62 -13.49
C LYS A 279 -29.17 -27.46 -13.89
N PHE A 280 -29.98 -28.50 -13.67
CA PHE A 280 -31.43 -28.49 -13.92
C PHE A 280 -32.16 -27.38 -13.16
N LEU A 281 -31.84 -27.17 -11.87
CA LEU A 281 -32.47 -26.12 -11.06
C LEU A 281 -32.07 -24.71 -11.55
N SER A 282 -30.83 -24.55 -12.00
CA SER A 282 -30.36 -23.28 -12.57
C SER A 282 -30.99 -23.00 -13.94
N GLU A 283 -31.18 -24.02 -14.77
CA GLU A 283 -31.92 -23.91 -16.03
C GLU A 283 -33.39 -23.55 -15.76
N PHE A 284 -34.06 -24.22 -14.82
CA PHE A 284 -35.44 -23.94 -14.45
C PHE A 284 -35.67 -22.49 -13.97
N ILE A 285 -34.82 -21.97 -13.07
CA ILE A 285 -34.94 -20.58 -12.57
C ILE A 285 -34.71 -19.53 -13.67
N ASN A 286 -33.93 -19.86 -14.71
CA ASN A 286 -33.66 -18.92 -15.81
C ASN A 286 -34.73 -18.98 -16.91
N GLU A 287 -35.43 -20.10 -17.04
CA GLU A 287 -36.42 -20.34 -18.09
C GLU A 287 -37.87 -20.12 -17.63
N PHE A 288 -38.13 -20.11 -16.31
CA PHE A 288 -39.47 -19.98 -15.70
C PHE A 288 -39.45 -19.01 -14.52
#